data_AF-A0A6I1K1W2-F1
#
_entry.id   AF-A0A6I1K1W2-F1
#
_cell.length_a   1.000
_cell.length_b   1.000
_cell.length_c   1.000
_cell.angle_alpha   90.00
_cell.angle_beta   90.00
_cell.angle_gamma   90.00
#
_symmetry.space_group_name_H-M   'P 1'
#
loop_
_entity.id
_entity.type
_entity.pdbx_description
1 polymer ?
#
loop_
_entity_poly.entity_id
_entity_poly.type
_entity_poly.pdbx_seq_one_letter_code
_entity_poly.pdbx_strand_id
1 'polypeptide(L)'
;MSASHLPPKPGPPPLHCAKCAEHNERTAERCRRCHARLWVKCRRCSLRSPRTHSRCTGCKGELPTGLLETVKHTVKKLARKVVR
;
A
#
# COMPACT_ATOMS: atom_id res chain seq x y z
N MET A 1 -6.43 -43.16 14.08
CA MET A 1 -7.17 -42.09 13.40
C MET A 1 -6.17 -41.10 12.84
N SER A 2 -5.92 -41.13 11.53
CA SER A 2 -4.91 -40.27 10.90
C SER A 2 -5.51 -38.91 10.60
N ALA A 3 -5.08 -37.88 11.35
CA ALA A 3 -5.47 -36.50 11.09
C ALA A 3 -4.75 -36.00 9.82
N SER A 4 -5.51 -35.89 8.73
CA SER A 4 -5.08 -35.23 7.50
C SER A 4 -4.68 -33.79 7.80
N HIS A 5 -3.38 -33.53 7.87
CA HIS A 5 -2.84 -32.18 7.96
C HIS A 5 -3.04 -31.51 6.59
N LEU A 6 -4.17 -30.83 6.43
CA LEU A 6 -4.35 -29.90 5.31
C LEU A 6 -3.25 -28.83 5.41
N PRO A 7 -2.53 -28.51 4.31
CA PRO A 7 -1.56 -27.42 4.34
C PRO A 7 -2.28 -26.13 4.76
N PRO A 8 -1.64 -25.27 5.58
CA PRO A 8 -2.24 -24.00 5.97
C PRO A 8 -2.59 -23.24 4.70
N LYS A 9 -3.86 -22.81 4.58
CA LYS A 9 -4.29 -21.97 3.46
C LYS A 9 -3.32 -20.80 3.34
N PRO A 10 -2.78 -20.51 2.14
CA PRO A 10 -1.89 -19.38 1.97
C PRO A 10 -2.61 -18.14 2.49
N GLY A 11 -1.95 -17.43 3.39
CA GLY A 11 -2.50 -16.23 4.00
C GLY A 11 -2.86 -15.19 2.93
N PRO A 12 -3.71 -14.22 3.27
CA PRO A 12 -4.06 -13.15 2.35
C PRO A 12 -2.81 -12.49 1.73
N PRO A 13 -2.83 -12.11 0.44
CA PRO A 13 -1.64 -11.57 -0.23
C PRO A 13 -1.12 -10.32 0.49
N PRO A 14 0.21 -10.15 0.58
CA PRO A 14 0.83 -9.00 1.22
C PRO A 14 0.47 -7.68 0.52
N LEU A 15 0.49 -6.58 1.29
CA LEU A 15 0.16 -5.24 0.84
C LEU A 15 1.43 -4.46 0.51
N HIS A 16 1.57 -4.01 -0.73
CA HIS A 16 2.70 -3.16 -1.14
C HIS A 16 2.54 -1.73 -0.62
N CYS A 17 3.63 -1.13 -0.17
CA CYS A 17 3.69 0.29 0.12
C CYS A 17 3.82 1.09 -1.18
N ALA A 18 2.84 1.96 -1.48
CA ALA A 18 2.88 2.84 -2.66
C ALA A 18 4.08 3.82 -2.70
N LYS A 19 4.79 4.03 -1.57
CA LYS A 19 5.91 4.97 -1.45
C LYS A 19 7.29 4.32 -1.60
N CYS A 20 7.46 3.10 -1.10
CA CYS A 20 8.77 2.44 -1.04
C CYS A 20 8.77 1.00 -1.56
N ALA A 21 7.65 0.53 -2.12
CA ALA A 21 7.42 -0.82 -2.63
C ALA A 21 7.60 -1.98 -1.62
N GLU A 22 7.89 -1.68 -0.36
CA GLU A 22 8.01 -2.67 0.71
C GLU A 22 6.73 -3.50 0.87
N HIS A 23 6.88 -4.81 1.07
CA HIS A 23 5.78 -5.72 1.38
C HIS A 23 5.41 -5.60 2.87
N ASN A 24 4.12 -5.46 3.14
CA ASN A 24 3.58 -5.36 4.49
C ASN A 24 2.48 -6.40 4.66
N GLU A 25 2.17 -6.73 5.91
CA GLU A 25 1.03 -7.58 6.22
C GLU A 25 -0.25 -6.94 5.69
N ARG A 26 -1.21 -7.76 5.26
CA ARG A 26 -2.46 -7.23 4.72
C ARG A 26 -3.17 -6.34 5.73
N THR A 27 -3.14 -6.65 7.02
CA THR A 27 -3.81 -5.88 8.07
C THR A 27 -3.04 -4.62 8.51
N ALA A 28 -1.80 -4.42 8.02
CA ALA A 28 -0.97 -3.31 8.46
C ALA A 28 -1.56 -1.95 8.04
N GLU A 29 -1.68 -1.01 8.97
CA GLU A 29 -2.12 0.35 8.66
C GLU A 29 -1.00 1.24 8.13
N ARG A 30 0.24 0.96 8.53
CA ARG A 30 1.45 1.71 8.19
C ARG A 30 2.53 0.79 7.65
N CYS A 31 3.37 1.33 6.77
CA CYS A 31 4.51 0.61 6.22
C CYS A 31 5.56 0.35 7.30
N ARG A 32 6.03 -0.89 7.43
CA ARG A 32 7.08 -1.26 8.40
C ARG A 32 8.42 -0.56 8.17
N ARG A 33 8.69 -0.12 6.94
CA ARG A 33 9.97 0.48 6.54
C ARG A 33 9.96 2.00 6.52
N CYS A 34 8.93 2.61 5.93
CA CYS A 34 8.85 4.07 5.76
C CYS A 34 7.73 4.73 6.57
N HIS A 35 6.99 3.95 7.36
CA HIS A 35 5.88 4.39 8.22
C HIS A 35 4.73 5.13 7.51
N ALA A 36 4.72 5.14 6.16
CA ALA A 36 3.65 5.72 5.37
C ALA A 36 2.35 4.92 5.54
N ARG A 37 1.21 5.61 5.53
CA ARG A 37 -0.12 4.98 5.54
C ARG A 37 -0.28 4.07 4.33
N LEU A 38 -0.72 2.85 4.54
CA LEU A 38 -0.94 1.86 3.48
C LEU A 38 -2.36 1.89 2.91
N TRP A 39 -3.28 2.52 3.64
CA TRP A 39 -4.69 2.63 3.30
C TRP A 39 -5.11 4.07 3.05
N VAL A 40 -6.14 4.24 2.23
CA VAL A 40 -6.80 5.52 1.97
C VAL A 40 -8.31 5.35 2.07
N LYS A 41 -8.97 6.32 2.71
CA LYS A 41 -10.42 6.39 2.79
C LYS A 41 -10.97 7.02 1.51
N CYS A 42 -11.90 6.35 0.84
CA CYS A 42 -12.60 6.91 -0.30
C CYS A 42 -13.47 8.09 0.14
N ARG A 43 -13.43 9.22 -0.58
CA ARG A 43 -14.26 10.39 -0.27
C ARG A 43 -15.74 10.21 -0.62
N ARG A 44 -16.05 9.28 -1.53
CA ARG A 44 -17.44 9.03 -1.97
C ARG A 44 -18.19 8.07 -1.06
N CYS A 45 -17.61 6.90 -0.78
CA CYS A 45 -18.29 5.84 -0.02
C CYS A 45 -17.66 5.56 1.35
N SER A 46 -16.67 6.33 1.79
CA SER A 46 -15.97 6.16 3.07
C SER A 46 -15.24 4.82 3.27
N LEU A 47 -15.27 3.91 2.29
CA LEU A 47 -14.58 2.62 2.36
C LEU A 47 -13.06 2.82 2.29
N ARG A 48 -12.32 2.01 3.07
CA ARG A 48 -10.85 1.99 3.00
C ARG A 48 -10.41 1.11 1.84
N SER A 49 -9.47 1.61 1.06
CA SER A 49 -8.84 0.87 -0.03
C SER A 49 -7.32 0.97 0.08
N PRO A 50 -6.57 -0.01 -0.43
CA PRO A 50 -5.11 0.06 -0.52
C PRO A 50 -4.68 1.34 -1.24
N ARG A 51 -3.65 2.03 -0.75
CA ARG A 51 -3.06 3.19 -1.44
C ARG A 51 -2.39 2.84 -2.77
N THR A 52 -2.11 1.56 -3.00
CA THR A 52 -1.64 1.04 -4.28
C THR A 52 -2.73 1.02 -5.34
N HIS A 53 -4.00 1.07 -4.95
CA HIS A 53 -5.11 1.12 -5.89
C HIS A 53 -5.36 2.56 -6.35
N SER A 54 -5.61 2.72 -7.65
CA SER A 54 -6.08 3.98 -8.23
C SER A 54 -7.58 4.20 -8.04
N ARG A 55 -8.34 3.13 -7.79
CA ARG A 55 -9.80 3.16 -7.69
C ARG A 55 -10.29 2.49 -6.40
N CYS A 56 -11.37 3.02 -5.84
CA CYS A 56 -11.99 2.49 -4.64
C CYS A 56 -12.51 1.07 -4.90
N THR A 57 -12.28 0.16 -3.96
CA THR A 57 -12.76 -1.22 -4.06
C THR A 57 -14.30 -1.31 -4.08
N GLY A 58 -14.98 -0.41 -3.35
CA GLY A 58 -16.43 -0.35 -3.25
C GLY A 58 -17.09 0.38 -4.41
N CYS A 59 -16.93 1.70 -4.49
CA CYS A 59 -17.66 2.53 -5.47
C CYS A 59 -16.97 2.68 -6.83
N LYS A 60 -15.78 2.09 -7.02
CA LYS A 60 -14.93 2.23 -8.22
C LYS A 60 -14.56 3.67 -8.61
N GLY A 61 -14.88 4.66 -7.77
CA GLY A 61 -14.46 6.05 -7.93
C GLY A 61 -12.95 6.17 -7.74
N GLU A 62 -12.36 7.21 -8.34
CA GLU A 62 -10.94 7.49 -8.19
C GLU A 62 -10.58 7.76 -6.73
N LEU A 63 -9.51 7.10 -6.28
CA LEU A 63 -8.90 7.39 -4.99
C LEU A 63 -7.89 8.53 -5.18
N PRO A 64 -7.66 9.36 -4.15
CA PRO A 64 -6.56 10.30 -4.18
C PRO A 64 -5.26 9.50 -4.17
N THR A 65 -4.73 9.22 -5.37
CA THR A 65 -3.54 8.43 -5.59
C THR A 65 -2.35 9.16 -5.00
N GLY A 66 -1.52 8.41 -4.27
CA GLY A 66 -0.22 8.92 -3.81
C GLY A 66 0.78 9.20 -4.93
N LEU A 67 0.39 9.11 -6.21
CA LEU A 67 1.29 9.29 -7.35
C LEU A 67 1.91 10.69 -7.39
N LEU A 68 1.18 11.72 -6.95
CA LEU A 68 1.70 13.08 -6.76
C LEU A 68 2.75 13.18 -5.62
N GLU A 69 2.78 12.24 -4.68
CA GLU A 69 3.83 12.15 -3.67
C GLU A 69 5.04 11.33 -4.15
N THR A 70 4.83 10.35 -5.04
CA THR A 70 5.93 9.57 -5.63
C THR A 70 6.86 10.45 -6.46
N VAL A 71 6.33 11.42 -7.22
CA VAL A 71 7.16 12.39 -7.95
C VAL A 71 8.04 13.21 -6.99
N LYS A 72 7.50 13.67 -5.85
CA LYS A 72 8.28 14.43 -4.85
C LYS A 72 9.43 13.60 -4.26
N HIS A 73 9.24 12.30 -4.05
CA HIS A 73 10.28 11.44 -3.50
C HIS A 73 11.43 11.17 -4.49
N THR A 74 11.13 11.04 -5.79
CA THR A 74 12.16 10.91 -6.84
C THR A 74 12.94 12.22 -6.99
N VAL A 75 12.26 13.37 -7.02
CA VAL A 75 12.91 14.69 -7.12
C VAL A 75 13.78 14.97 -5.90
N LYS A 76 13.34 14.63 -4.68
CA LYS A 76 14.14 14.80 -3.45
C LYS A 76 15.37 13.90 -3.41
N LYS A 77 15.34 12.74 -4.07
CA LYS A 77 16.49 11.82 -4.19
C LYS A 77 17.51 12.31 -5.22
N LEU A 78 17.05 12.94 -6.30
CA LEU A 78 17.88 13.60 -7.30
C LEU A 78 18.54 14.88 -6.74
N ALA A 79 17.80 15.72 -6.02
CA ALA A 79 18.33 16.96 -5.43
C ALA A 79 19.47 16.72 -4.43
N ARG A 80 19.43 15.61 -3.66
CA ARG A 80 20.54 15.22 -2.76
C ARG A 80 21.79 14.73 -3.47
N LYS A 81 21.71 14.40 -4.77
CA LYS A 81 22.84 13.89 -5.56
C LYS A 81 23.56 15.00 -6.33
N VAL A 82 22.95 16.18 -6.46
CA VAL A 82 23.51 17.35 -7.17
C VAL A 82 24.28 18.29 -6.22
N VAL A 83 24.07 18.18 -4.90
CA VAL A 83 24.85 18.89 -3.87
C VAL A 83 25.94 17.96 -3.33
N ARG A 84 26.81 17.48 -4.21
CA ARG A 84 28.06 16.80 -3.84
C ARG A 84 29.12 17.06 -4.89
#